data_AF-A0A2P9A7A2-F1
#
_entry.id   AF-A0A2P9A7A2-F1
#
_cell.length_a   1.000
_cell.length_b   1.000
_cell.length_c   1.000
_cell.angle_alpha   90.00
_cell.angle_beta   90.00
_cell.angle_gamma   90.00
#
_symmetry.space_group_name_H-M   'P 1'
#
loop_
_entity.id
_entity.type
_entity.pdbx_description
1 polymer ?
#
loop_
_entity_poly.entity_id
_entity_poly.type
_entity_poly.pdbx_seq_one_letter_code
_entity_poly.pdbx_strand_id
1 'polypeptide(L)'
;SLENQNLLTAVQPIGPLHDGPALPRGDWGRSGKPFLFHLLGRIGNAQIGPIYLGGLGIASLLFGTLAFNIIGFNMLASVDWSPLQLLRQLFWLALEPPPPAFGLSIPPLAQGGWWLITGFLLTTSLLLWCARTYRRARQLGLGTHVAWAYLAAIWLYLVCGFFRPIVMGSWSESVPFGIFPHLDWVSALSLRYGNLFYNPFHALSIVFLYGSVLLFAMHAATILAVGRYGGERE
;
A
#
# COMPACT_ATOMS: atom_id res chain seq x y z
N SER A 1 7.96 23.13 35.42
CA SER A 1 8.47 23.41 34.06
C SER A 1 8.04 22.28 33.15
N LEU A 2 7.77 22.53 31.87
CA LEU A 2 7.60 21.46 30.89
C LEU A 2 8.98 20.89 30.56
N GLU A 3 9.22 19.62 30.88
CA GLU A 3 10.42 18.88 30.47
C GLU A 3 10.35 18.53 28.98
N ASN A 4 11.50 18.34 28.33
CA ASN A 4 11.55 17.95 26.91
C ASN A 4 10.94 16.56 26.71
N GLN A 5 9.89 16.48 25.90
CA GLN A 5 9.13 15.25 25.61
C GLN A 5 9.73 14.40 24.48
N ASN A 6 10.83 14.83 23.87
CA ASN A 6 11.49 14.17 22.74
C ASN A 6 10.57 13.91 21.53
N LEU A 7 9.55 14.76 21.33
CA LEU A 7 8.62 14.66 20.19
C LEU A 7 9.20 15.31 18.92
N LEU A 8 10.00 16.36 19.09
CA LEU A 8 10.63 17.09 18.00
C LEU A 8 12.12 17.28 18.30
N THR A 9 12.96 17.02 17.31
CA THR A 9 14.40 17.26 17.38
C THR A 9 14.68 18.76 17.46
N ALA A 10 15.09 19.24 18.63
CA ALA A 10 15.38 20.66 18.87
C ALA A 10 16.61 21.14 18.09
N VAL A 11 17.68 20.33 18.09
CA VAL A 11 18.95 20.59 17.39
C VAL A 11 19.26 19.41 16.48
N GLN A 12 19.40 19.66 15.17
CA GLN A 12 19.68 18.63 14.17
C GLN A 12 21.17 18.64 13.81
N PRO A 13 21.98 17.67 14.28
CA PRO A 13 23.35 17.53 13.80
C PRO A 13 23.36 17.05 12.35
N ILE A 14 24.32 17.55 11.55
CA ILE A 14 24.50 17.16 10.15
C ILE A 14 25.85 16.47 10.00
N GLY A 15 25.82 15.24 9.48
CA GLY A 15 27.00 14.47 9.10
C GLY A 15 27.09 14.26 7.58
N PRO A 16 28.12 13.54 7.12
CA PRO A 16 28.21 13.07 5.74
C PRO A 16 26.99 12.22 5.34
N LEU A 17 26.61 12.28 4.07
CA LEU A 17 25.55 11.43 3.54
C LEU A 17 25.99 9.95 3.53
N HIS A 18 25.06 9.05 3.86
CA HIS A 18 25.32 7.61 3.90
C HIS A 18 24.69 6.88 2.71
N ASP A 19 25.47 6.08 1.99
CA ASP A 19 24.96 5.21 0.92
C ASP A 19 24.38 3.88 1.44
N GLY A 20 24.42 3.67 2.76
CA GLY A 20 24.01 2.42 3.42
C GLY A 20 25.07 1.31 3.34
N PRO A 21 24.81 0.15 3.95
CA PRO A 21 25.75 -0.97 3.98
C PRO A 21 26.04 -1.51 2.57
N ALA A 22 27.23 -2.08 2.38
CA ALA A 22 27.62 -2.69 1.11
C ALA A 22 26.66 -3.84 0.73
N LEU A 23 26.34 -3.95 -0.56
CA LEU A 23 25.53 -5.04 -1.08
C LEU A 23 26.43 -6.19 -1.57
N PRO A 24 25.92 -7.43 -1.60
CA PRO A 24 26.64 -8.56 -2.18
C PRO A 24 27.08 -8.32 -3.63
N ARG A 25 28.16 -8.97 -4.05
CA ARG A 25 28.67 -8.88 -5.44
C ARG A 25 27.61 -9.35 -6.44
N GLY A 26 27.50 -8.64 -7.56
CA GLY A 26 26.53 -8.94 -8.63
C GLY A 26 25.16 -8.28 -8.46
N ASP A 27 24.93 -7.60 -7.32
CA ASP A 27 23.75 -6.77 -7.15
C ASP A 27 23.88 -5.42 -7.84
N TRP A 28 22.72 -4.86 -8.18
CA TRP A 28 22.63 -3.55 -8.79
C TRP A 28 23.08 -2.48 -7.79
N GLY A 29 23.71 -1.43 -8.30
CA GLY A 29 24.01 -0.24 -7.50
C GLY A 29 22.74 0.41 -6.96
N ARG A 30 22.87 1.16 -5.86
CA ARG A 30 21.82 2.08 -5.43
C ARG A 30 21.77 3.28 -6.40
N SER A 31 20.58 3.82 -6.61
CA SER A 31 20.32 4.92 -7.52
C SER A 31 19.95 6.19 -6.75
N GLY A 32 20.29 7.34 -7.34
CA GLY A 32 20.04 8.66 -6.80
C GLY A 32 21.14 9.15 -5.86
N LYS A 33 21.43 10.46 -5.92
CA LYS A 33 22.32 11.13 -4.97
C LYS A 33 21.51 11.49 -3.72
N PRO A 34 21.92 11.07 -2.51
CA PRO A 34 21.18 11.42 -1.30
C PRO A 34 21.21 12.93 -1.04
N PHE A 35 20.21 13.44 -0.32
CA PHE A 35 20.16 14.83 0.12
C PHE A 35 19.43 14.95 1.46
N LEU A 36 19.57 16.11 2.12
CA LEU A 36 18.96 16.36 3.43
C LEU A 36 17.72 17.26 3.27
N PHE A 37 16.64 16.91 3.96
CA PHE A 37 15.44 17.71 4.06
C PHE A 37 15.17 18.08 5.52
N HIS A 38 15.42 19.35 5.87
CA HIS A 38 15.41 19.86 7.25
C HIS A 38 14.09 19.61 8.00
N LEU A 39 12.96 19.69 7.30
CA LEU A 39 11.65 19.50 7.92
C LEU A 39 11.46 18.05 8.39
N LEU A 40 11.92 17.05 7.61
CA LEU A 40 11.90 15.65 8.07
C LEU A 40 12.85 15.40 9.24
N GLY A 41 13.98 16.12 9.29
CA GLY A 41 14.91 16.08 10.42
C GLY A 41 14.30 16.51 11.75
N ARG A 42 13.17 17.23 11.75
CA ARG A 42 12.46 17.61 12.99
C ARG A 42 11.74 16.43 13.63
N ILE A 43 11.37 15.41 12.85
CA ILE A 43 10.57 14.27 13.30
C ILE A 43 11.30 12.92 13.13
N GLY A 44 12.53 12.92 12.62
CA GLY A 44 13.30 11.70 12.36
C GLY A 44 14.60 11.96 11.58
N ASN A 45 14.97 11.05 10.68
CA ASN A 45 16.15 11.21 9.82
C ASN A 45 15.87 12.20 8.68
N ALA A 46 16.79 13.15 8.46
CA ALA A 46 16.67 14.15 7.40
C ALA A 46 17.08 13.64 6.01
N GLN A 47 17.82 12.53 5.91
CA GLN A 47 18.34 12.05 4.63
C GLN A 47 17.25 11.36 3.80
N ILE A 48 17.09 11.79 2.54
CA ILE A 48 16.28 11.13 1.52
C ILE A 48 17.21 10.45 0.51
N GLY A 49 16.98 9.16 0.27
CA GLY A 49 17.82 8.32 -0.60
C GLY A 49 19.12 7.83 0.07
N PRO A 50 19.94 7.04 -0.65
CA PRO A 50 19.70 6.56 -2.01
C PRO A 50 18.74 5.35 -2.00
N ILE A 51 18.17 4.99 -3.15
CA ILE A 51 17.23 3.87 -3.26
C ILE A 51 17.82 2.73 -4.09
N TYR A 52 17.71 1.49 -3.61
CA TYR A 52 18.05 0.34 -4.44
C TYR A 52 16.95 0.12 -5.48
N LEU A 53 17.23 0.08 -6.79
CA LEU A 53 16.21 -0.18 -7.80
C LEU A 53 16.66 -1.23 -8.83
N GLY A 54 16.74 -2.49 -8.39
CA GLY A 54 16.93 -3.63 -9.31
C GLY A 54 15.68 -3.99 -10.12
N GLY A 55 15.81 -4.97 -11.01
CA GLY A 55 14.74 -5.38 -11.95
C GLY A 55 13.36 -5.61 -11.34
N LEU A 56 13.27 -6.24 -10.15
CA LEU A 56 11.98 -6.42 -9.45
C LEU A 56 11.30 -5.09 -9.09
N GLY A 57 12.09 -4.08 -8.68
CA GLY A 57 11.57 -2.76 -8.36
C GLY A 57 11.12 -2.00 -9.60
N ILE A 58 11.93 -2.04 -10.67
CA ILE A 58 11.57 -1.41 -11.95
C ILE A 58 10.30 -2.03 -12.52
N ALA A 59 10.23 -3.36 -12.58
CA ALA A 59 9.06 -4.07 -13.07
C ALA A 59 7.82 -3.77 -12.20
N SER A 60 7.94 -3.81 -10.87
CA SER A 60 6.84 -3.46 -9.97
C SER A 60 6.31 -2.04 -10.21
N LEU A 61 7.21 -1.06 -10.33
CA LEU A 61 6.83 0.33 -10.61
C LEU A 61 6.19 0.48 -12.00
N LEU A 62 6.69 -0.23 -13.02
CA LEU A 62 6.10 -0.21 -14.36
C LEU A 62 4.66 -0.73 -14.33
N PHE A 63 4.44 -1.92 -13.77
CA PHE A 63 3.11 -2.53 -13.65
C PHE A 63 2.15 -1.65 -12.83
N GLY A 64 2.61 -1.11 -11.70
CA GLY A 64 1.80 -0.26 -10.83
C GLY A 64 1.44 1.07 -11.48
N THR A 65 2.39 1.69 -12.18
CA THR A 65 2.16 2.94 -12.92
C THR A 65 1.18 2.73 -14.06
N LEU A 66 1.30 1.62 -14.81
CA LEU A 66 0.34 1.28 -15.86
C LEU A 66 -1.07 1.08 -15.29
N ALA A 67 -1.21 0.32 -14.19
CA ALA A 67 -2.50 0.13 -13.52
C ALA A 67 -3.12 1.47 -13.07
N PHE A 68 -2.32 2.32 -12.42
CA PHE A 68 -2.76 3.65 -11.97
C PHE A 68 -3.23 4.54 -13.14
N ASN A 69 -2.49 4.53 -14.25
CA ASN A 69 -2.87 5.30 -15.44
C ASN A 69 -4.17 4.78 -16.06
N ILE A 70 -4.37 3.46 -16.14
CA ILE A 70 -5.63 2.91 -16.68
C ILE A 70 -6.82 3.36 -15.85
N ILE A 71 -6.70 3.37 -14.51
CA ILE A 71 -7.75 3.90 -13.62
C ILE A 71 -8.01 5.38 -13.94
N GLY A 72 -6.96 6.21 -13.95
CA GLY A 72 -7.08 7.65 -14.19
C GLY A 72 -7.66 7.99 -15.58
N PHE A 73 -7.23 7.28 -16.63
CA PHE A 73 -7.75 7.48 -17.98
C PHE A 73 -9.21 7.03 -18.11
N ASN A 74 -9.63 5.95 -17.45
CA ASN A 74 -11.05 5.55 -17.46
C ASN A 74 -11.92 6.56 -16.70
N MET A 75 -11.45 7.07 -15.56
CA MET A 75 -12.14 8.14 -14.84
C MET A 75 -12.24 9.42 -15.69
N LEU A 76 -11.18 9.80 -16.39
CA LEU A 76 -11.20 10.96 -17.29
C LEU A 76 -12.13 10.74 -18.49
N ALA A 77 -12.16 9.54 -19.06
CA ALA A 77 -13.07 9.18 -20.14
C ALA A 77 -14.54 9.21 -19.70
N SER A 78 -14.86 8.85 -18.45
CA SER A 78 -16.23 8.91 -17.93
C SER A 78 -16.78 10.35 -17.75
N VAL A 79 -15.93 11.36 -17.87
CA VAL A 79 -16.30 12.79 -17.81
C VAL A 79 -15.95 13.51 -19.12
N ASP A 80 -16.06 12.80 -20.24
CA ASP A 80 -15.84 13.32 -21.60
C ASP A 80 -14.49 14.03 -21.78
N TRP A 81 -13.44 13.48 -21.16
CA TRP A 81 -12.08 14.03 -21.22
C TRP A 81 -11.91 15.44 -20.65
N SER A 82 -12.86 15.90 -19.82
CA SER A 82 -12.79 17.21 -19.17
C SER A 82 -11.95 17.16 -17.88
N PRO A 83 -10.76 17.79 -17.82
CA PRO A 83 -9.93 17.76 -16.60
C PRO A 83 -10.59 18.48 -15.42
N LEU A 84 -11.40 19.50 -15.69
CA LEU A 84 -12.14 20.22 -14.65
C LEU A 84 -13.20 19.32 -14.01
N GLN A 85 -13.89 18.51 -14.80
CA GLN A 85 -14.86 17.54 -14.28
C GLN A 85 -14.18 16.41 -13.53
N LEU A 86 -13.02 15.93 -14.01
CA LEU A 86 -12.22 14.94 -13.30
C LEU A 86 -11.87 15.42 -11.89
N LEU A 87 -11.41 16.68 -11.74
CA LEU A 87 -11.09 17.26 -10.44
C LEU A 87 -12.34 17.44 -9.56
N ARG A 88 -13.43 17.96 -10.14
CA ARG A 88 -14.69 18.18 -9.40
C ARG A 88 -15.31 16.89 -8.89
N GLN A 89 -15.24 15.82 -9.69
CA GLN A 89 -15.92 14.56 -9.42
C GLN A 89 -14.97 13.45 -8.96
N LEU A 90 -13.69 13.73 -8.74
CA LEU A 90 -12.63 12.75 -8.48
C LEU A 90 -13.02 11.64 -7.50
N PHE A 91 -13.77 11.99 -6.44
CA PHE A 91 -14.16 11.05 -5.40
C PHE A 91 -15.31 10.12 -5.79
N TRP A 92 -16.15 10.51 -6.76
CA TRP A 92 -17.29 9.73 -7.24
C TRP A 92 -16.98 8.88 -8.46
N LEU A 93 -15.89 9.19 -9.19
CA LEU A 93 -15.50 8.44 -10.37
C LEU A 93 -14.96 7.06 -9.98
N ALA A 94 -15.15 6.08 -10.87
CA ALA A 94 -14.64 4.74 -10.70
C ALA A 94 -14.32 4.06 -12.03
N LEU A 95 -13.42 3.09 -11.94
CA LEU A 95 -13.33 1.98 -12.88
C LEU A 95 -14.05 0.78 -12.26
N GLU A 96 -15.23 0.47 -12.81
CA GLU A 96 -16.14 -0.57 -12.32
C GLU A 96 -15.74 -1.98 -12.79
N PRO A 97 -16.01 -3.03 -11.99
CA PRO A 97 -15.82 -4.41 -12.42
C PRO A 97 -16.78 -4.81 -13.56
N PRO A 98 -16.51 -5.92 -14.25
CA PRO A 98 -17.41 -6.46 -15.28
C PRO A 98 -18.83 -6.71 -14.77
N PRO A 99 -19.87 -6.45 -15.59
CA PRO A 99 -21.24 -6.79 -15.25
C PRO A 99 -21.43 -8.30 -14.98
N PRO A 100 -22.41 -8.70 -14.14
CA PRO A 100 -22.65 -10.12 -13.80
C PRO A 100 -22.90 -11.03 -15.00
N ALA A 101 -23.43 -10.48 -16.11
CA ALA A 101 -23.70 -11.23 -17.34
C ALA A 101 -22.45 -11.91 -17.93
N PHE A 102 -21.26 -11.39 -17.63
CA PHE A 102 -20.00 -11.98 -18.08
C PHE A 102 -19.45 -13.06 -17.16
N GLY A 103 -20.00 -13.24 -15.94
CA GLY A 103 -19.48 -14.19 -14.96
C GLY A 103 -17.97 -14.02 -14.75
N LEU A 104 -17.19 -15.08 -15.02
CA LEU A 104 -15.72 -15.07 -14.97
C LEU A 104 -15.04 -14.92 -16.34
N SER A 105 -15.80 -14.69 -17.41
CA SER A 105 -15.24 -14.50 -18.75
C SER A 105 -14.51 -13.15 -18.87
N ILE A 106 -13.70 -13.01 -19.93
CA ILE A 106 -13.05 -11.76 -20.29
C ILE A 106 -14.05 -10.91 -21.09
N PRO A 107 -14.54 -9.77 -20.56
CA PRO A 107 -15.51 -8.92 -21.24
C PRO A 107 -14.82 -7.96 -22.24
N PRO A 108 -15.60 -7.29 -23.10
CA PRO A 108 -15.11 -6.15 -23.89
C PRO A 108 -14.49 -5.05 -23.01
N LEU A 109 -13.53 -4.30 -23.56
CA LEU A 109 -12.81 -3.24 -22.83
C LEU A 109 -13.75 -2.22 -22.17
N ALA A 110 -14.76 -1.76 -22.91
CA ALA A 110 -15.74 -0.78 -22.44
C ALA A 110 -16.73 -1.32 -21.39
N GLN A 111 -16.75 -2.63 -21.12
CA GLN A 111 -17.69 -3.30 -20.20
C GLN A 111 -16.94 -4.04 -19.07
N GLY A 112 -15.87 -3.44 -18.56
CA GLY A 112 -15.07 -3.98 -17.45
C GLY A 112 -13.78 -4.68 -17.86
N GLY A 113 -13.45 -4.75 -19.15
CA GLY A 113 -12.16 -5.33 -19.58
C GLY A 113 -10.96 -4.53 -19.05
N TRP A 114 -11.08 -3.20 -18.97
CA TRP A 114 -10.08 -2.35 -18.32
C TRP A 114 -9.88 -2.66 -16.83
N TRP A 115 -10.94 -3.06 -16.14
CA TRP A 115 -10.86 -3.46 -14.73
C TRP A 115 -10.04 -4.74 -14.56
N LEU A 116 -10.24 -5.76 -15.40
CA LEU A 116 -9.45 -6.99 -15.35
C LEU A 116 -7.98 -6.74 -15.64
N ILE A 117 -7.67 -5.93 -16.66
CA ILE A 117 -6.29 -5.56 -16.99
C ILE A 117 -5.66 -4.83 -15.80
N THR A 118 -6.38 -3.87 -15.21
CA THR A 118 -5.92 -3.12 -14.03
C THR A 118 -5.66 -4.05 -12.84
N GLY A 119 -6.60 -4.96 -12.54
CA GLY A 119 -6.47 -5.94 -11.46
C GLY A 119 -5.24 -6.84 -11.65
N PHE A 120 -5.00 -7.33 -12.87
CA PHE A 120 -3.81 -8.12 -13.21
C PHE A 120 -2.50 -7.33 -13.03
N LEU A 121 -2.43 -6.12 -13.61
CA LEU A 121 -1.24 -5.29 -13.54
C LEU A 121 -0.93 -4.88 -12.08
N LEU A 122 -1.95 -4.47 -11.32
CA LEU A 122 -1.80 -4.09 -9.92
C LEU A 122 -1.38 -5.28 -9.05
N THR A 123 -2.02 -6.45 -9.22
CA THR A 123 -1.64 -7.67 -8.49
C THR A 123 -0.19 -8.04 -8.77
N THR A 124 0.23 -7.99 -10.05
CA THR A 124 1.61 -8.26 -10.45
C THR A 124 2.59 -7.27 -9.81
N SER A 125 2.24 -5.97 -9.80
CA SER A 125 3.03 -4.93 -9.15
C SER A 125 3.26 -5.21 -7.66
N LEU A 126 2.19 -5.58 -6.93
CA LEU A 126 2.24 -5.87 -5.49
C LEU A 126 3.09 -7.11 -5.19
N LEU A 127 2.92 -8.20 -5.96
CA LEU A 127 3.71 -9.42 -5.80
C LEU A 127 5.20 -9.20 -6.12
N LEU A 128 5.51 -8.43 -7.17
CA LEU A 128 6.89 -8.04 -7.48
C LEU A 128 7.49 -7.15 -6.38
N TRP A 129 6.69 -6.27 -5.77
CA TRP A 129 7.13 -5.48 -4.62
C TRP A 129 7.40 -6.36 -3.39
N CYS A 130 6.57 -7.37 -3.14
CA CYS A 130 6.80 -8.35 -2.08
C CYS A 130 8.06 -9.19 -2.32
N ALA A 131 8.28 -9.64 -3.57
CA ALA A 131 9.52 -10.32 -3.93
C ALA A 131 10.74 -9.40 -3.75
N ARG A 132 10.59 -8.10 -4.05
CA ARG A 132 11.61 -7.08 -3.80
C ARG A 132 11.90 -6.94 -2.30
N THR A 133 10.91 -6.81 -1.43
CA THR A 133 11.11 -6.68 0.03
C THR A 133 11.81 -7.91 0.59
N TYR A 134 11.40 -9.11 0.18
CA TYR A 134 12.07 -10.36 0.51
C TYR A 134 13.56 -10.34 0.08
N ARG A 135 13.84 -10.01 -1.18
CA ARG A 135 15.22 -9.95 -1.70
C ARG A 135 16.07 -8.90 -0.97
N ARG A 136 15.49 -7.75 -0.57
CA ARG A 136 16.22 -6.72 0.22
C ARG A 136 16.70 -7.27 1.55
N ALA A 137 15.82 -7.94 2.29
CA ALA A 137 16.16 -8.55 3.57
C ALA A 137 17.29 -9.59 3.40
N ARG A 138 17.17 -10.48 2.42
CA ARG A 138 18.18 -11.53 2.17
C ARG A 138 19.56 -10.98 1.82
N GLN A 139 19.64 -9.90 1.04
CA GLN A 139 20.92 -9.30 0.67
C GLN A 139 21.63 -8.60 1.81
N LEU A 140 20.88 -8.18 2.82
CA LEU A 140 21.43 -7.58 4.04
C LEU A 140 21.63 -8.61 5.16
N GLY A 141 21.39 -9.90 4.88
CA GLY A 141 21.49 -10.95 5.90
C GLY A 141 20.39 -10.89 6.98
N LEU A 142 19.31 -10.15 6.74
CA LEU A 142 18.21 -9.94 7.69
C LEU A 142 17.15 -11.06 7.59
N GLY A 143 16.34 -11.17 8.65
CA GLY A 143 15.11 -11.98 8.62
C GLY A 143 14.04 -11.37 7.70
N THR A 144 13.16 -12.22 7.15
CA THR A 144 12.18 -11.82 6.11
C THR A 144 10.80 -11.45 6.67
N HIS A 145 10.72 -11.09 7.95
CA HIS A 145 9.47 -10.80 8.67
C HIS A 145 8.59 -9.77 7.94
N VAL A 146 9.18 -8.70 7.41
CA VAL A 146 8.46 -7.64 6.67
C VAL A 146 7.80 -8.18 5.39
N ALA A 147 8.45 -9.11 4.69
CA ALA A 147 7.87 -9.71 3.48
C ALA A 147 6.66 -10.58 3.83
N TRP A 148 6.73 -11.34 4.94
CA TRP A 148 5.61 -12.17 5.40
C TRP A 148 4.43 -11.34 5.92
N ALA A 149 4.70 -10.28 6.67
CA ALA A 149 3.67 -9.32 7.08
C ALA A 149 3.00 -8.66 5.86
N TYR A 150 3.78 -8.28 4.85
CA TYR A 150 3.23 -7.71 3.62
C TYR A 150 2.40 -8.71 2.81
N LEU A 151 2.81 -9.98 2.76
CA LEU A 151 2.04 -11.05 2.11
C LEU A 151 0.67 -11.26 2.76
N ALA A 152 0.56 -11.11 4.09
CA ALA A 152 -0.72 -11.16 4.80
C ALA A 152 -1.67 -10.01 4.40
N ALA A 153 -1.13 -8.83 4.08
CA ALA A 153 -1.93 -7.72 3.53
C ALA A 153 -2.37 -8.00 2.08
N ILE A 154 -1.46 -8.56 1.25
CA ILE A 154 -1.79 -9.00 -0.12
C ILE A 154 -2.88 -10.08 -0.11
N TRP A 155 -2.90 -10.95 0.89
CA TRP A 155 -3.96 -11.94 1.06
C TRP A 155 -5.35 -11.30 1.13
N LEU A 156 -5.57 -10.30 2.00
CA LEU A 156 -6.86 -9.62 2.06
C LEU A 156 -7.23 -8.95 0.73
N TYR A 157 -6.26 -8.29 0.09
CA TYR A 157 -6.44 -7.70 -1.24
C TYR A 157 -6.92 -8.74 -2.28
N LEU A 158 -6.27 -9.91 -2.34
CA LEU A 158 -6.64 -10.99 -3.25
C LEU A 158 -7.98 -11.63 -2.88
N VAL A 159 -8.32 -11.75 -1.60
CA VAL A 159 -9.64 -12.23 -1.17
C VAL A 159 -10.74 -11.33 -1.72
N CYS A 160 -10.61 -10.01 -1.57
CA CYS A 160 -11.64 -9.07 -2.02
C CYS A 160 -11.76 -8.96 -3.55
N GLY A 161 -10.64 -9.00 -4.27
CA GLY A 161 -10.61 -8.72 -5.73
C GLY A 161 -10.42 -9.94 -6.64
N PHE A 162 -10.09 -11.11 -6.11
CA PHE A 162 -9.74 -12.28 -6.93
C PHE A 162 -10.36 -13.58 -6.42
N PHE A 163 -10.00 -14.06 -5.22
CA PHE A 163 -10.45 -15.36 -4.73
C PHE A 163 -11.95 -15.43 -4.47
N ARG A 164 -12.53 -14.46 -3.73
CA ARG A 164 -13.99 -14.44 -3.49
C ARG A 164 -14.77 -14.31 -4.80
N PRO A 165 -14.45 -13.38 -5.72
CA PRO A 165 -15.11 -13.31 -7.03
C PRO A 165 -15.10 -14.64 -7.81
N ILE A 166 -13.97 -15.36 -7.82
CA ILE A 166 -13.87 -16.68 -8.45
C ILE A 166 -14.81 -17.69 -7.80
N VAL A 167 -14.82 -17.78 -6.47
CA VAL A 167 -15.70 -18.71 -5.73
C VAL A 167 -17.18 -18.36 -5.92
N MET A 168 -17.50 -17.07 -6.05
CA MET A 168 -18.86 -16.58 -6.34
C MET A 168 -19.25 -16.70 -7.82
N GLY A 169 -18.32 -17.07 -8.70
CA GLY A 169 -18.57 -17.27 -10.13
C GLY A 169 -18.75 -15.98 -10.94
N SER A 170 -18.37 -14.81 -10.41
CA SER A 170 -18.53 -13.53 -11.13
C SER A 170 -17.52 -12.47 -10.72
N TRP A 171 -16.90 -11.79 -11.70
CA TRP A 171 -16.05 -10.63 -11.46
C TRP A 171 -16.81 -9.42 -10.90
N SER A 172 -18.13 -9.36 -11.10
CA SER A 172 -18.99 -8.29 -10.56
C SER A 172 -19.00 -8.21 -9.03
N GLU A 173 -18.56 -9.28 -8.36
CA GLU A 173 -18.46 -9.35 -6.90
C GLU A 173 -17.21 -8.63 -6.35
N SER A 174 -16.31 -8.20 -7.24
CA SER A 174 -15.04 -7.57 -6.89
C SER A 174 -15.21 -6.09 -6.54
N VAL A 175 -14.17 -5.51 -5.95
CA VAL A 175 -14.14 -4.09 -5.55
C VAL A 175 -13.92 -3.18 -6.77
N PRO A 176 -14.68 -2.08 -6.94
CA PRO A 176 -14.38 -1.07 -7.95
C PRO A 176 -13.16 -0.22 -7.57
N PHE A 177 -12.45 0.32 -8.57
CA PHE A 177 -11.37 1.27 -8.32
C PHE A 177 -11.92 2.70 -8.31
N GLY A 178 -12.32 3.21 -7.14
CA GLY A 178 -12.81 4.58 -6.93
C GLY A 178 -12.95 4.91 -5.45
N ILE A 179 -12.93 6.19 -5.07
CA ILE A 179 -12.90 6.59 -3.65
C ILE A 179 -14.24 6.35 -2.95
N PHE A 180 -15.34 6.97 -3.35
CA PHE A 180 -16.65 6.64 -2.80
C PHE A 180 -17.18 5.30 -3.30
N PRO A 181 -16.99 4.91 -4.57
CA PRO A 181 -17.46 3.62 -5.05
C PRO A 181 -16.93 2.40 -4.28
N HIS A 182 -15.67 2.38 -3.82
CA HIS A 182 -15.20 1.27 -2.98
C HIS A 182 -15.79 1.30 -1.55
N LEU A 183 -16.12 2.48 -1.00
CA LEU A 183 -16.80 2.59 0.30
C LEU A 183 -18.26 2.10 0.20
N ASP A 184 -18.93 2.44 -0.91
CA ASP A 184 -20.27 1.95 -1.22
C ASP A 184 -20.25 0.42 -1.35
N TRP A 185 -19.23 -0.14 -2.02
CA TRP A 185 -19.03 -1.59 -2.10
C TRP A 185 -18.87 -2.24 -0.72
N VAL A 186 -18.07 -1.66 0.19
CA VAL A 186 -17.90 -2.19 1.56
C VAL A 186 -19.23 -2.19 2.32
N SER A 187 -20.00 -1.11 2.20
CA SER A 187 -21.31 -0.99 2.85
C SER A 187 -22.31 -1.99 2.28
N ALA A 188 -22.36 -2.10 0.95
CA ALA A 188 -23.22 -3.04 0.23
C ALA A 188 -22.87 -4.50 0.56
N LEU A 189 -21.58 -4.84 0.70
CA LEU A 189 -21.13 -6.15 1.14
C LEU A 189 -21.74 -6.50 2.51
N SER A 190 -21.68 -5.57 3.46
CA SER A 190 -22.25 -5.80 4.80
C SER A 190 -23.76 -6.00 4.76
N LEU A 191 -24.47 -5.15 4.03
CA LEU A 191 -25.92 -5.27 3.90
C LEU A 191 -26.34 -6.58 3.22
N ARG A 192 -25.64 -6.97 2.14
CA ARG A 192 -25.96 -8.17 1.36
C ARG A 192 -25.78 -9.47 2.16
N TYR A 193 -24.81 -9.51 3.08
CA TYR A 193 -24.53 -10.71 3.88
C TYR A 193 -25.08 -10.63 5.31
N GLY A 194 -26.08 -9.78 5.57
CA GLY A 194 -26.80 -9.77 6.84
C GLY A 194 -25.98 -9.21 8.00
N ASN A 195 -25.28 -8.10 7.76
CA ASN A 195 -24.46 -7.35 8.71
C ASN A 195 -23.17 -8.06 9.16
N LEU A 196 -22.02 -7.55 8.67
CA LEU A 196 -20.70 -8.09 8.98
C LEU A 196 -20.30 -8.01 10.46
N PHE A 197 -21.00 -7.24 11.31
CA PHE A 197 -20.74 -7.26 12.75
C PHE A 197 -20.96 -8.64 13.38
N TYR A 198 -21.80 -9.49 12.78
CA TYR A 198 -22.03 -10.86 13.24
C TYR A 198 -21.07 -11.89 12.64
N ASN A 199 -20.15 -11.48 11.76
CA ASN A 199 -19.09 -12.36 11.26
C ASN A 199 -17.95 -12.43 12.30
N PRO A 200 -17.63 -13.61 12.86
CA PRO A 200 -16.62 -13.73 13.92
C PRO A 200 -15.21 -13.35 13.45
N PHE A 201 -14.86 -13.58 12.19
CA PHE A 201 -13.55 -13.17 11.64
C PHE A 201 -13.46 -11.66 11.42
N HIS A 202 -14.57 -11.00 11.08
CA HIS A 202 -14.63 -9.55 11.02
C HIS A 202 -14.45 -8.94 12.42
N ALA A 203 -15.12 -9.49 13.43
CA ALA A 203 -14.93 -9.08 14.83
C ALA A 203 -13.48 -9.27 15.29
N LEU A 204 -12.85 -10.42 14.99
CA LEU A 204 -11.42 -10.64 15.27
C LEU A 204 -10.53 -9.63 14.54
N SER A 205 -10.82 -9.31 13.29
CA SER A 205 -10.07 -8.29 12.54
C SER A 205 -10.16 -6.91 13.21
N ILE A 206 -11.31 -6.54 13.77
CA ILE A 206 -11.47 -5.30 14.54
C ILE A 206 -10.64 -5.36 15.83
N VAL A 207 -10.66 -6.48 16.56
CA VAL A 207 -9.81 -6.67 17.76
C VAL A 207 -8.34 -6.48 17.44
N PHE A 208 -7.85 -7.05 16.34
CA PHE A 208 -6.44 -6.88 15.94
C PHE A 208 -6.13 -5.47 15.43
N LEU A 209 -7.07 -4.81 14.76
CA LEU A 209 -6.91 -3.42 14.34
C LEU A 209 -6.78 -2.49 15.56
N TYR A 210 -7.72 -2.60 16.52
CA TYR A 210 -7.68 -1.82 17.77
C TYR A 210 -6.47 -2.20 18.62
N GLY A 211 -6.17 -3.49 18.72
CA GLY A 211 -4.99 -4.01 19.41
C GLY A 211 -3.69 -3.47 18.82
N SER A 212 -3.59 -3.31 17.50
CA SER A 212 -2.41 -2.73 16.84
C SER A 212 -2.20 -1.27 17.23
N VAL A 213 -3.27 -0.46 17.24
CA VAL A 213 -3.20 0.95 17.68
C VAL A 213 -2.84 1.02 19.16
N LEU A 214 -3.48 0.21 20.00
CA LEU A 214 -3.21 0.15 21.44
C LEU A 214 -1.76 -0.24 21.72
N LEU A 215 -1.28 -1.34 21.14
CA LEU A 215 0.08 -1.83 21.36
C LEU A 215 1.11 -0.84 20.84
N PHE A 216 0.88 -0.23 19.67
CA PHE A 216 1.85 0.74 19.17
C PHE A 216 1.85 2.03 20.00
N ALA A 217 0.70 2.50 20.49
CA ALA A 217 0.63 3.63 21.42
C ALA A 217 1.37 3.32 22.73
N MET A 218 1.16 2.13 23.31
CA MET A 218 1.86 1.68 24.52
C MET A 218 3.38 1.59 24.29
N HIS A 219 3.80 0.92 23.21
CA HIS A 219 5.21 0.74 22.90
C HIS A 219 5.90 2.08 22.59
N ALA A 220 5.36 2.89 21.68
CA ALA A 220 5.96 4.18 21.32
C ALA A 220 6.05 5.12 22.54
N ALA A 221 5.01 5.20 23.37
CA ALA A 221 5.05 6.00 24.59
C ALA A 221 6.08 5.46 25.59
N THR A 222 6.21 4.14 25.71
CA THR A 222 7.22 3.51 26.57
C THR A 222 8.62 3.86 26.09
N ILE A 223 8.92 3.67 24.80
CA ILE A 223 10.23 3.97 24.21
C ILE A 223 10.59 5.45 24.37
N LEU A 224 9.64 6.36 24.13
CA LEU A 224 9.89 7.79 24.37
C LEU A 224 10.12 8.10 25.85
N ALA A 225 9.39 7.45 26.77
CA ALA A 225 9.55 7.65 28.21
C ALA A 225 10.93 7.19 28.72
N VAL A 226 11.44 6.08 28.17
CA VAL A 226 12.78 5.55 28.48
C VAL A 226 13.88 6.04 27.52
N GLY A 227 13.57 6.95 26.59
CA GLY A 227 14.54 7.53 25.66
C GLY A 227 15.65 8.32 26.36
N ARG A 228 15.38 8.82 27.58
CA ARG A 228 16.40 9.41 28.47
C ARG A 228 17.54 8.42 28.85
N TYR A 229 17.28 7.13 28.72
CA TYR A 229 18.23 6.04 28.94
C TYR A 229 18.70 5.41 27.61
N GLY A 230 18.30 5.96 26.47
CA GLY A 230 18.62 5.42 25.14
C GLY A 230 17.81 4.19 24.75
N GLY A 231 16.57 4.06 25.25
CA GLY A 231 15.71 2.89 25.02
C GLY A 231 15.30 2.67 23.56
N GLU A 232 15.42 3.68 22.69
CA GLU A 232 15.17 3.56 21.25
C GLU A 232 16.24 2.76 20.47
N ARG A 233 17.32 2.34 21.14
CA ARG A 233 18.44 1.59 20.56
C ARG A 233 18.23 0.08 20.68
N GLU A 234 17.07 -0.38 20.20
CA GLU A 234 16.62 -1.79 20.18
C GLU A 234 17.27 -2.64 19.07
#